data_AF-A0A1G3XX40-F1
#
_entry.id   AF-A0A1G3XX40-F1
#
_cell.length_a   1.000
_cell.length_b   1.000
_cell.length_c   1.000
_cell.angle_alpha   90.00
_cell.angle_beta   90.00
_cell.angle_gamma   90.00
#
_symmetry.space_group_name_H-M   'P 1'
#
loop_
_entity.id
_entity.type
_entity.pdbx_description
1 polymer ?
#
loop_
_entity_poly.entity_id
_entity_poly.type
_entity_poly.pdbx_seq_one_letter_code
_entity_poly.pdbx_strand_id
1 'polypeptide(L)'
;MSEEFKRAGLLLRTVAKILDFIIIAAAVEVIPKAGFFAGIAYLLIGDGLFDGRSLGKKLIGLRVVSADTNTPCTFRDSILRNSTFGIGFLFYKMIWFGWIFIVLLSIFEFIILLGSRDGMRFGDEIAKTIVIESPRVKQEA
;
A
#
# COMPACT_ATOMS: atom_id res chain seq x y z
N MET A 1 -14.04 -42.53 -28.52
CA MET A 1 -14.52 -43.11 -27.24
C MET A 1 -15.24 -41.98 -26.53
N SER A 2 -16.58 -41.95 -26.61
CA SER A 2 -17.38 -40.90 -25.98
C SER A 2 -17.48 -41.21 -24.50
N GLU A 3 -16.83 -40.40 -23.66
CA GLU A 3 -16.99 -40.46 -22.20
C GLU A 3 -18.47 -40.25 -21.84
N GLU A 4 -19.10 -41.28 -21.28
CA GLU A 4 -20.49 -41.26 -20.85
C GLU A 4 -20.58 -40.47 -19.53
N PHE A 5 -20.91 -39.18 -19.60
CA PHE A 5 -21.01 -38.31 -18.42
C PHE A 5 -22.16 -38.75 -17.50
N LYS A 6 -21.85 -39.47 -16.42
CA LYS A 6 -22.82 -39.85 -15.38
C LYS A 6 -23.22 -38.62 -14.55
N ARG A 7 -24.52 -38.33 -14.47
CA ARG A 7 -25.04 -37.20 -13.65
C ARG A 7 -24.71 -37.42 -12.17
N ALA A 8 -24.02 -36.46 -11.55
CA ALA A 8 -23.77 -36.46 -10.11
C ALA A 8 -25.09 -36.40 -9.32
N GLY A 9 -25.19 -37.23 -8.28
CA GLY A 9 -26.34 -37.24 -7.37
C GLY A 9 -26.49 -35.92 -6.60
N LEU A 10 -27.72 -35.65 -6.14
CA LEU A 10 -28.05 -34.42 -5.43
C LEU A 10 -27.14 -34.20 -4.19
N LEU A 11 -26.85 -35.27 -3.44
CA LEU A 11 -25.99 -35.21 -2.26
C LEU A 11 -24.58 -34.69 -2.57
N LEU A 12 -23.95 -35.18 -3.64
CA LEU A 12 -22.60 -34.77 -4.01
C LEU A 12 -22.55 -33.29 -4.41
N ARG A 13 -23.59 -32.81 -5.11
CA ARG A 13 -23.72 -31.40 -5.48
C ARG A 13 -23.89 -30.51 -4.24
N THR A 14 -24.69 -30.95 -3.29
CA THR A 14 -24.89 -30.22 -2.02
C THR A 14 -23.61 -30.18 -1.20
N VAL A 15 -22.88 -31.31 -1.08
CA VAL A 15 -21.59 -31.36 -0.38
C VAL A 15 -20.57 -30.43 -1.03
N ALA A 16 -20.46 -30.45 -2.37
CA ALA A 16 -19.57 -29.55 -3.10
C ALA A 16 -19.90 -28.08 -2.79
N LYS A 17 -21.18 -27.70 -2.77
CA LYS A 17 -21.59 -26.33 -2.41
C LYS A 17 -21.24 -25.97 -0.97
N ILE A 18 -21.39 -26.89 -0.02
CA ILE A 18 -20.99 -26.64 1.37
C ILE A 18 -19.48 -26.40 1.46
N LEU A 19 -18.65 -27.19 0.74
CA LEU A 19 -17.21 -26.99 0.68
C LEU A 19 -16.84 -25.62 0.08
N ASP A 20 -17.49 -25.21 -1.02
CA ASP A 20 -17.30 -23.88 -1.60
C ASP A 20 -17.60 -22.78 -0.56
N PHE A 21 -18.71 -22.90 0.18
CA PHE A 21 -19.07 -21.92 1.21
C PHE A 21 -18.07 -21.88 2.37
N ILE A 22 -17.50 -23.03 2.77
CA ILE A 22 -16.43 -23.07 3.79
C ILE A 22 -15.19 -22.33 3.31
N ILE A 23 -14.77 -22.55 2.05
CA ILE A 23 -13.62 -21.86 1.47
C ILE A 23 -13.87 -20.34 1.41
N ILE A 24 -15.07 -19.93 0.98
CA ILE A 24 -15.47 -18.52 0.95
C ILE A 24 -15.45 -17.93 2.36
N ALA A 25 -16.00 -18.61 3.36
CA ALA A 25 -16.01 -18.14 4.75
C ALA A 25 -14.58 -17.98 5.31
N ALA A 26 -13.69 -18.94 5.03
CA ALA A 26 -12.28 -18.85 5.42
C ALA A 26 -11.58 -17.66 4.74
N ALA A 27 -11.83 -17.44 3.45
CA ALA A 27 -11.28 -16.30 2.72
C ALA A 27 -11.78 -14.95 3.28
N VAL A 28 -13.08 -14.85 3.59
CA VAL A 28 -13.69 -13.66 4.20
C VAL A 28 -13.11 -13.34 5.57
N GLU A 29 -12.67 -14.35 6.34
CA GLU A 29 -12.04 -14.13 7.64
C GLU A 29 -10.54 -13.76 7.54
N VAL A 30 -9.81 -14.42 6.64
CA VAL A 30 -8.36 -14.28 6.53
C VAL A 30 -7.94 -13.06 5.72
N ILE A 31 -8.57 -12.82 4.56
CA ILE A 31 -8.16 -11.76 3.63
C ILE A 31 -8.26 -10.37 4.27
N PRO A 32 -9.33 -9.99 4.99
CA PRO A 32 -9.39 -8.67 5.62
C PRO A 32 -8.36 -8.48 6.74
N LYS A 33 -8.09 -9.53 7.52
CA LYS A 33 -7.10 -9.47 8.61
C LYS A 33 -5.68 -9.38 8.04
N ALA A 34 -5.31 -10.29 7.15
CA ALA A 34 -4.02 -10.29 6.50
C ALA A 34 -3.81 -9.03 5.63
N GLY A 35 -4.85 -8.61 4.91
CA GLY A 35 -4.84 -7.43 4.05
C GLY A 35 -4.60 -6.14 4.83
N PHE A 36 -5.17 -6.00 6.03
CA PHE A 36 -4.89 -4.85 6.90
C PHE A 36 -3.41 -4.76 7.27
N PHE A 37 -2.81 -5.86 7.75
CA PHE A 37 -1.39 -5.89 8.14
C PHE A 37 -0.44 -5.79 6.94
N ALA A 38 -0.78 -6.42 5.82
CA ALA A 38 -0.02 -6.30 4.58
C ALA A 38 -0.05 -4.87 4.04
N GLY A 39 -1.21 -4.20 4.13
CA GLY A 39 -1.40 -2.82 3.72
C GLY A 39 -0.53 -1.86 4.53
N ILE A 40 -0.55 -1.94 5.87
CA ILE A 40 0.29 -1.08 6.70
C ILE A 40 1.79 -1.38 6.52
N ALA A 41 2.17 -2.65 6.39
CA ALA A 41 3.55 -3.03 6.13
C ALA A 41 4.04 -2.41 4.81
N TYR A 42 3.26 -2.57 3.73
CA TYR A 42 3.59 -2.01 2.43
C TYR A 42 3.61 -0.47 2.45
N LEU A 43 2.66 0.18 3.12
CA LEU A 43 2.64 1.64 3.28
C LEU A 43 3.93 2.15 3.93
N LEU A 44 4.42 1.46 4.95
CA LEU A 44 5.60 1.88 5.70
C LEU A 44 6.90 1.59 4.94
N ILE A 45 7.05 0.43 4.32
CA ILE A 45 8.32 0.00 3.71
C ILE A 45 8.41 0.28 2.20
N GLY A 46 7.29 0.59 1.56
CA GLY A 46 7.14 0.55 0.11
C GLY A 46 8.11 1.46 -0.63
N ASP A 47 8.46 2.61 -0.06
CA ASP A 47 9.41 3.53 -0.69
C ASP A 47 10.87 3.16 -0.46
N GLY A 48 11.17 2.19 0.40
CA GLY A 48 12.49 1.58 0.50
C GLY A 48 12.74 0.47 -0.52
N LEU A 49 11.72 0.09 -1.31
CA LEU A 49 11.84 -0.88 -2.40
C LEU A 49 12.39 -0.23 -3.68
N PHE A 50 12.75 -1.03 -4.68
CA PHE A 50 13.06 -0.60 -6.06
C PHE A 50 13.94 0.66 -6.19
N ASP A 51 15.01 0.74 -5.39
CA ASP A 51 15.90 1.90 -5.28
C ASP A 51 15.17 3.21 -4.95
N GLY A 52 14.45 3.22 -3.84
CA GLY A 52 13.78 4.41 -3.32
C GLY A 52 12.38 4.65 -3.89
N ARG A 53 11.65 3.60 -4.29
CA ARG A 53 10.37 3.70 -5.00
C ARG A 53 9.38 2.65 -4.54
N SER A 54 8.16 3.07 -4.22
CA SER A 54 6.99 2.19 -4.21
C SER A 54 6.51 1.86 -5.63
N LEU A 55 5.64 0.85 -5.78
CA LEU A 55 5.14 0.43 -7.10
C LEU A 55 4.48 1.56 -7.87
N GLY A 56 3.61 2.35 -7.21
CA GLY A 56 2.94 3.48 -7.85
C GLY A 56 3.93 4.53 -8.35
N LYS A 57 4.95 4.86 -7.54
CA LYS A 57 6.01 5.78 -7.94
C LYS A 57 6.85 5.25 -9.08
N LYS A 58 7.15 3.95 -9.10
CA LYS A 58 7.86 3.30 -10.20
C LYS A 58 7.08 3.42 -11.51
N LEU A 59 5.75 3.27 -11.49
CA LEU A 59 4.90 3.42 -12.67
C LEU A 59 4.85 4.86 -13.19
N ILE A 60 4.88 5.86 -12.30
CA ILE A 60 4.84 7.28 -12.65
C ILE A 60 6.24 7.84 -12.96
N GLY A 61 7.30 7.10 -12.63
CA GLY A 61 8.70 7.53 -12.84
C GLY A 61 9.23 8.45 -11.73
N LEU A 62 8.74 8.31 -10.50
CA LEU A 62 9.19 9.08 -9.33
C LEU A 62 10.16 8.27 -8.47
N ARG A 63 11.06 8.96 -7.76
CA ARG A 63 11.98 8.37 -6.78
C ARG A 63 12.06 9.22 -5.51
N VAL A 64 12.22 8.56 -4.37
CA VAL A 64 12.51 9.17 -3.08
C VAL A 64 14.01 9.04 -2.81
N VAL A 65 14.64 10.16 -2.48
CA VAL A 65 16.06 10.22 -2.10
C VAL A 65 16.22 10.96 -0.77
N SER A 66 17.33 10.71 -0.07
CA SER A 66 17.72 11.52 1.08
C SER A 66 18.04 12.94 0.64
N ALA A 67 17.53 13.93 1.36
CA ALA A 67 17.80 15.35 1.12
C ALA A 67 19.27 15.69 1.35
N ASP A 68 19.94 14.97 2.27
CA ASP A 68 21.33 15.24 2.66
C ASP A 68 22.34 14.58 1.71
N THR A 69 22.09 13.32 1.31
CA THR A 69 23.09 12.51 0.57
C THR A 69 22.72 12.22 -0.87
N ASN A 70 21.50 12.56 -1.32
CA ASN A 70 20.94 12.17 -2.63
C ASN A 70 20.94 10.65 -2.90
N THR A 71 21.12 9.81 -1.88
CA THR A 71 21.04 8.36 -2.03
C THR A 71 19.58 7.89 -2.02
N PRO A 72 19.26 6.75 -2.65
CA PRO A 72 17.92 6.16 -2.58
C PRO A 72 17.43 6.01 -1.14
N CYS A 73 16.12 6.20 -0.95
CA CYS A 73 15.45 6.04 0.34
C CYS A 73 15.66 4.63 0.91
N THR A 74 16.10 4.55 2.17
CA THR A 74 16.23 3.27 2.87
C THR A 74 14.89 2.83 3.46
N PHE A 75 14.79 1.57 3.91
CA PHE A 75 13.59 1.12 4.63
C PHE A 75 13.30 1.94 5.90
N ARG A 76 14.35 2.37 6.61
CA ARG A 76 14.21 3.21 7.80
C ARG A 76 13.58 4.55 7.44
N ASP A 77 14.08 5.19 6.39
CA ASP A 77 13.58 6.51 5.96
C ASP A 77 12.15 6.39 5.43
N SER A 78 11.84 5.32 4.70
CA SER A 78 10.48 5.01 4.25
C SER A 78 9.52 4.87 5.42
N ILE A 79 9.90 4.12 6.47
CA ILE A 79 9.07 3.95 7.67
C ILE A 79 8.84 5.28 8.36
N LEU A 80 9.90 6.07 8.59
CA LEU A 80 9.79 7.38 9.24
C LEU A 80 8.90 8.33 8.46
N ARG A 81 9.11 8.42 7.15
CA ARG A 81 8.36 9.31 6.25
C ARG A 81 6.90 8.92 6.09
N ASN A 82 6.61 7.62 6.09
CA ASN A 82 5.24 7.11 5.98
C ASN A 82 4.57 6.88 7.32
N SER A 83 5.26 7.11 8.45
CA SER A 83 4.73 6.92 9.80
C SER A 83 3.49 7.77 10.06
N THR A 84 3.43 9.01 9.57
CA THR A 84 2.24 9.88 9.69
C THR A 84 1.00 9.21 9.11
N PHE A 85 1.09 8.74 7.87
CA PHE A 85 -0.01 8.01 7.22
C PHE A 85 -0.21 6.61 7.83
N GLY A 86 0.85 5.96 8.30
CA GLY A 86 0.76 4.68 9.01
C GLY A 86 -0.06 4.79 10.30
N ILE A 87 0.16 5.83 11.09
CA ILE A 87 -0.63 6.15 12.28
C ILE A 87 -2.08 6.41 11.88
N GLY A 88 -2.33 7.21 10.85
CA GLY A 88 -3.68 7.40 10.32
C GLY A 88 -4.36 6.08 9.94
N PHE A 89 -3.64 5.21 9.23
CA PHE A 89 -4.16 3.90 8.79
C PHE A 89 -4.50 2.95 9.95
N LEU A 90 -3.81 3.03 11.09
CA LEU A 90 -4.17 2.25 12.29
C LEU A 90 -5.60 2.55 12.77
N PHE A 91 -6.05 3.80 12.63
CA PHE A 91 -7.40 4.21 13.01
C PHE A 91 -8.46 3.90 11.94
N TYR A 92 -8.10 3.37 10.77
CA TYR A 92 -9.04 3.09 9.67
C TYR A 92 -10.23 2.21 10.07
N LYS A 93 -10.03 1.27 11.01
CA LYS A 93 -11.09 0.38 11.52
C LYS A 93 -12.11 1.10 12.42
N MET A 94 -11.77 2.27 12.97
CA MET A 94 -12.67 3.08 13.79
C MET A 94 -13.53 3.95 12.88
N ILE A 95 -14.76 3.51 12.62
CA ILE A 95 -15.72 4.23 11.77
C ILE A 95 -16.01 5.61 12.39
N TRP A 96 -16.27 6.60 11.51
CA TRP A 96 -16.43 8.02 11.83
C TRP A 96 -15.14 8.68 12.33
N PHE A 97 -14.73 8.39 13.56
CA PHE A 97 -13.59 9.06 14.19
C PHE A 97 -12.28 8.83 13.45
N GLY A 98 -11.99 7.58 13.09
CA GLY A 98 -10.76 7.23 12.38
C GLY A 98 -10.73 7.79 10.96
N TRP A 99 -11.87 7.81 10.27
CA TRP A 99 -11.94 8.35 8.91
C TRP A 99 -11.80 9.87 8.89
N ILE A 100 -12.47 10.56 9.82
CA ILE A 100 -12.28 12.01 10.01
C ILE A 100 -10.81 12.30 10.34
N PHE A 101 -10.19 11.53 11.24
CA PHE A 101 -8.79 11.68 11.59
C PHE A 101 -7.86 11.51 10.37
N ILE A 102 -8.07 10.48 9.55
CA ILE A 102 -7.29 10.24 8.31
C ILE A 102 -7.44 11.42 7.34
N VAL A 103 -8.66 11.94 7.15
CA VAL A 103 -8.91 13.08 6.27
C VAL A 103 -8.21 14.33 6.78
N LEU A 104 -8.33 14.64 8.07
CA LEU A 104 -7.67 15.79 8.69
C LEU A 104 -6.14 15.69 8.60
N LEU A 105 -5.57 14.51 8.87
CA LEU A 105 -4.15 14.25 8.75
C LEU A 105 -3.65 14.40 7.31
N SER A 106 -4.46 13.96 6.33
CA SER A 106 -4.14 14.11 4.91
C SER A 106 -4.20 15.57 4.46
N ILE A 107 -5.20 16.34 4.92
CA ILE A 107 -5.30 17.78 4.67
C ILE A 107 -4.10 18.51 5.29
N PHE A 108 -3.74 18.16 6.52
CA PHE A 108 -2.59 18.75 7.22
C PHE A 108 -1.27 18.53 6.46
N GLU A 109 -0.97 17.27 6.09
CA GLU A 109 0.20 16.92 5.27
C GLU A 109 0.20 17.68 3.93
N PHE A 110 -0.97 17.81 3.29
CA PHE A 110 -1.12 18.52 2.02
C PHE A 110 -0.92 20.03 2.14
N ILE A 111 -1.40 20.66 3.21
CA ILE A 111 -1.16 22.10 3.48
C ILE A 111 0.33 22.36 3.65
N ILE A 112 1.05 21.51 4.40
CA ILE A 112 2.50 21.62 4.57
C ILE A 112 3.21 21.47 3.24
N LEU A 113 2.81 20.47 2.44
CA LEU A 113 3.36 20.26 1.11
C LEU A 113 3.22 21.50 0.21
N LEU A 114 2.06 22.17 0.23
CA LEU A 114 1.84 23.39 -0.55
C LEU A 114 2.67 24.57 -0.08
N GLY A 115 2.96 24.66 1.23
CA GLY A 115 3.80 25.72 1.81
C GLY A 115 5.30 25.44 1.72
N SER A 116 5.70 24.21 1.38
CA SER A 116 7.08 23.78 1.35
C SER A 116 7.79 24.22 0.07
N ARG A 117 8.92 24.90 0.20
CA ARG A 117 9.74 25.33 -0.95
C ARG A 117 10.29 24.15 -1.74
N ASP A 118 10.61 23.06 -1.04
CA ASP A 118 11.23 21.86 -1.60
C ASP A 118 10.19 20.76 -1.91
N GLY A 119 8.90 21.07 -1.79
CA GLY A 119 7.82 20.09 -1.99
C GLY A 119 7.87 18.93 -1.00
N MET A 120 8.36 19.18 0.23
CA MET A 120 8.36 18.21 1.33
C MET A 120 7.07 18.30 2.13
N ARG A 121 6.44 17.17 2.40
CA ARG A 121 5.38 17.07 3.43
C ARG A 121 5.99 16.82 4.82
N PHE A 122 5.18 16.81 5.87
CA PHE A 122 5.65 16.63 7.25
C PHE A 122 6.44 15.34 7.46
N GLY A 123 5.95 14.23 6.91
CA GLY A 123 6.70 12.97 6.95
C GLY A 123 8.05 13.05 6.24
N ASP A 124 8.12 13.78 5.11
CA ASP A 124 9.35 13.92 4.33
C ASP A 124 10.38 14.77 5.10
N GLU A 125 9.93 15.79 5.83
CA GLU A 125 10.74 16.65 6.70
C GLU A 125 11.34 15.88 7.89
N ILE A 126 10.54 15.03 8.55
CA ILE A 126 11.01 14.15 9.64
C ILE A 126 12.09 13.18 9.14
N ALA A 127 11.88 12.60 7.96
CA ALA A 127 12.80 11.63 7.40
C ALA A 127 13.97 12.26 6.64
N LYS A 128 13.97 13.59 6.44
CA LYS A 128 14.91 14.31 5.58
C LYS A 128 15.03 13.69 4.20
N THR A 129 13.90 13.57 3.52
CA THR A 129 13.81 12.98 2.19
C THR A 129 13.06 13.90 1.24
N ILE A 130 13.34 13.78 -0.06
CA ILE A 130 12.64 14.51 -1.13
C ILE A 130 12.21 13.55 -2.23
N VAL A 131 11.16 13.94 -2.96
CA VAL A 131 10.68 13.18 -4.12
C VAL A 131 11.13 13.89 -5.39
N ILE A 132 11.86 13.15 -6.24
CA ILE A 132 12.40 13.65 -7.50
C ILE A 132 11.83 12.86 -8.68
N GLU A 133 11.77 13.50 -9.84
CA GLU A 133 11.55 12.80 -11.10
C GLU A 133 12.76 11.93 -11.42
N SER A 134 12.50 10.68 -11.77
CA SER A 134 13.55 9.81 -12.26
C SER A 134 13.91 10.24 -13.67
N PRO A 135 15.21 10.29 -14.02
CA PRO A 135 15.59 10.45 -15.41
C PRO A 135 14.89 9.34 -16.20
N ARG A 136 14.02 9.73 -17.16
CA ARG A 136 13.53 8.78 -18.15
C ARG A 136 14.79 8.24 -18.81
N VAL A 137 15.11 6.97 -18.56
CA VAL A 137 16.05 6.26 -19.40
C VAL A 137 15.39 6.31 -20.77
N LYS A 138 15.89 7.18 -21.66
CA LYS A 138 15.64 7.08 -23.08
C LYS A 138 15.91 5.62 -23.41
N GLN A 139 14.86 4.84 -23.64
CA GLN A 139 14.99 3.56 -24.30
C GLN A 139 15.33 3.91 -25.75
N GLU A 140 16.61 4.17 -26.00
CA GLU A 140 17.20 4.13 -27.34
C GLU A 140 17.66 2.67 -27.56
N ALA A 141 16.84 1.91 -28.30
CA ALA A 141 17.21 0.87 -29.26
C ALA A 141 15.95 0.13 -29.74
#